data_AF-A0A4R9BSK9-F1
#
_entry.id   AF-A0A4R9BSK9-F1
#
_cell.length_a   1.000
_cell.length_b   1.000
_cell.length_c   1.000
_cell.angle_alpha   90.00
_cell.angle_beta   90.00
_cell.angle_gamma   90.00
#
_symmetry.space_group_name_H-M   'P 1'
#
loop_
_entity.id
_entity.type
_entity.pdbx_description
1 polymer ?
#
loop_
_entity_poly.entity_id
_entity_poly.type
_entity_poly.pdbx_seq_one_letter_code
_entity_poly.pdbx_strand_id
1 'polypeptide(L)'
;MTHAHPLYVDVEVACLCCLAPQPFHFTSRSDQVVCSLCVHHIGTEKSERRDLEHVRLWAARWAASETAHAEYMIETDALLVARDNDLTALRDQVGELSAVVAGQFTAGIDGVRGLLQNDLVKRAERNTELAHRQFDWAMAGIWRIQALHHDSATQKCSCGRTAGSCAESAAIDPLRQALRDWEKKNLALLQTGRRHGLPDDHPAALAQRIR
;
A
#
# COMPACT_ATOMS: atom_id res chain seq x y z
N MET A 1 42.38 -17.77 -66.41
CA MET A 1 41.27 -16.83 -66.15
C MET A 1 41.87 -15.58 -65.50
N THR A 2 41.50 -14.38 -65.96
CA THR A 2 41.98 -13.12 -65.38
C THR A 2 40.92 -12.54 -64.43
N HIS A 3 41.30 -12.16 -63.21
CA HIS A 3 40.37 -11.54 -62.26
C HIS A 3 40.37 -10.01 -62.40
N ALA A 4 39.30 -9.37 -61.90
CA ALA A 4 39.13 -7.92 -61.92
C ALA A 4 39.48 -7.22 -60.59
N HIS A 5 39.97 -7.96 -59.60
CA HIS A 5 40.36 -7.41 -58.29
C HIS A 5 41.56 -6.43 -58.38
N PRO A 6 41.61 -5.41 -57.50
CA PRO A 6 42.71 -4.45 -57.46
C PRO A 6 44.05 -5.13 -57.14
N LEU A 7 45.13 -4.59 -57.69
CA LEU A 7 46.49 -5.11 -57.51
C LEU A 7 47.22 -4.31 -56.42
N TYR A 8 48.17 -4.96 -55.74
CA TYR A 8 49.04 -4.40 -54.70
C TYR A 8 48.29 -3.86 -53.47
N VAL A 9 47.08 -4.36 -53.22
CA VAL A 9 46.24 -4.04 -52.05
C VAL A 9 45.66 -5.34 -51.50
N ASP A 10 45.58 -5.44 -50.18
CA ASP A 10 44.93 -6.57 -49.52
C ASP A 10 43.41 -6.46 -49.69
N VAL A 11 42.80 -7.52 -50.21
CA VAL A 11 41.36 -7.60 -50.45
C VAL A 11 40.78 -8.87 -49.86
N GLU A 12 39.57 -8.78 -49.32
CA GLU A 12 38.81 -9.94 -48.88
C GLU A 12 37.89 -10.41 -50.01
N VAL A 13 38.17 -11.60 -50.55
CA VAL A 13 37.48 -12.16 -51.71
C VAL A 13 37.14 -13.63 -51.46
N ALA A 14 35.99 -14.08 -51.96
CA ALA A 14 35.62 -15.49 -51.90
C ALA A 14 36.56 -16.33 -52.78
N CYS A 15 37.18 -17.36 -52.19
CA CYS A 15 37.97 -18.35 -52.91
C CYS A 15 37.11 -19.06 -53.97
N LEU A 16 37.55 -19.15 -55.22
CA LEU A 16 36.78 -19.79 -56.29
C LEU A 16 36.55 -21.29 -56.08
N CYS A 17 37.33 -21.94 -55.21
CA CYS A 17 37.21 -23.36 -54.93
C CYS A 17 36.21 -23.67 -53.79
N CYS A 18 36.34 -22.99 -52.65
CA CYS A 18 35.53 -23.28 -51.45
C CYS A 18 34.51 -22.18 -51.11
N LEU A 19 34.50 -21.08 -51.86
CA LEU A 19 33.66 -19.88 -51.68
C LEU A 19 33.80 -19.18 -50.32
N ALA A 20 34.73 -19.62 -49.47
CA ALA A 20 35.02 -18.95 -48.22
C ALA A 20 35.71 -17.59 -48.49
N PRO A 21 35.30 -16.50 -47.80
CA PRO A 21 36.01 -15.23 -47.85
C PRO A 21 37.41 -15.42 -47.26
N GLN A 22 38.42 -14.99 -48.00
CA GLN A 22 39.83 -15.11 -47.64
C GLN A 22 40.57 -13.82 -48.02
N PRO A 23 41.60 -13.45 -47.25
CA PRO A 23 42.47 -12.34 -47.63
C PRO A 23 43.36 -12.75 -48.82
N PHE A 24 43.42 -11.88 -49.84
CA PHE A 24 44.29 -12.03 -51.00
C PHE A 24 45.10 -10.75 -51.25
N HIS A 25 46.34 -10.93 -51.70
CA HIS A 25 47.19 -9.85 -52.19
C HIS A 25 47.61 -10.17 -53.63
N PHE A 26 46.99 -9.51 -54.61
CA PHE A 26 47.24 -9.79 -56.03
C PHE A 26 48.35 -8.88 -56.58
N THR A 27 49.35 -9.46 -57.24
CA THR A 27 50.45 -8.75 -57.90
C THR A 27 50.27 -8.72 -59.42
N SER A 28 49.48 -9.64 -59.96
CA SER A 28 49.13 -9.72 -61.38
C SER A 28 47.65 -10.06 -61.58
N ARG A 29 47.06 -9.62 -62.70
CA ARG A 29 45.69 -10.01 -63.10
C ARG A 29 45.55 -11.49 -63.43
N SER A 30 46.66 -12.20 -63.59
CA SER A 30 46.71 -13.65 -63.83
C SER A 30 46.78 -14.47 -62.55
N ASP A 31 46.87 -13.83 -61.37
CA ASP A 31 46.99 -14.53 -60.11
C ASP A 31 45.73 -15.37 -59.85
N GLN A 32 45.88 -16.52 -59.20
CA GLN A 32 44.77 -17.42 -58.95
C GLN A 32 43.96 -16.96 -57.73
N VAL A 33 42.64 -16.88 -57.88
CA VAL A 33 41.72 -16.55 -56.77
C VAL A 33 41.34 -17.83 -56.01
N VAL A 34 42.35 -18.54 -55.51
CA VAL A 34 42.20 -19.79 -54.76
C VAL A 34 43.07 -19.72 -53.52
N CYS A 35 42.50 -20.00 -52.35
CA CYS A 35 43.22 -19.90 -51.08
C CYS A 35 44.28 -20.99 -50.94
N SER A 36 45.25 -20.77 -50.04
CA SER A 36 46.35 -21.70 -49.77
C SER A 36 45.91 -23.14 -49.51
N LEU A 37 44.74 -23.32 -48.88
CA LEU A 37 44.15 -24.63 -48.57
C LEU A 37 43.54 -25.33 -49.80
N CYS A 38 43.31 -24.62 -50.90
CA CYS A 38 42.66 -25.16 -52.10
C CYS A 38 43.59 -25.16 -53.32
N VAL A 39 44.77 -24.52 -53.25
CA VAL A 39 45.75 -24.48 -54.36
C VAL A 39 46.11 -25.89 -54.83
N HIS A 40 46.16 -26.88 -53.94
CA HIS A 40 46.47 -28.27 -54.30
C HIS A 40 45.37 -28.98 -55.10
N HIS A 41 44.17 -28.41 -55.23
CA HIS A 41 43.08 -28.95 -56.05
C HIS A 41 43.14 -28.53 -57.53
N ILE A 42 44.06 -27.64 -57.89
CA ILE A 42 44.17 -27.11 -59.25
C ILE A 42 44.96 -28.11 -60.13
N GLY A 43 44.39 -28.50 -61.29
CA GLY A 43 44.97 -29.44 -62.26
C GLY A 43 43.95 -30.40 -62.89
N THR A 44 44.39 -31.18 -63.88
CA THR A 44 43.52 -32.02 -64.74
C THR A 44 43.04 -33.34 -64.12
N GLU A 45 43.60 -33.78 -62.99
CA GLU A 45 43.26 -35.07 -62.31
C GLU A 45 42.89 -34.88 -60.83
N LYS A 46 42.02 -33.91 -60.49
CA LYS A 46 41.86 -33.52 -59.08
C LYS A 46 40.45 -33.12 -58.61
N SER A 47 39.43 -33.22 -59.45
CA SER A 47 38.04 -32.90 -59.07
C SER A 47 37.49 -33.87 -58.01
N GLU A 48 37.66 -35.18 -58.19
CA GLU A 48 37.16 -36.19 -57.24
C GLU A 48 37.80 -36.06 -55.85
N ARG A 49 39.12 -35.80 -55.81
CA ARG A 49 39.84 -35.57 -54.55
C ARG A 49 39.36 -34.31 -53.84
N ARG A 50 39.17 -33.22 -54.58
CA ARG A 50 38.61 -31.97 -54.04
C ARG A 50 37.24 -32.20 -53.44
N ASP A 51 36.37 -32.88 -54.19
CA ASP A 51 34.98 -33.10 -53.77
C ASP A 51 34.93 -34.00 -52.52
N LEU A 52 35.77 -35.04 -52.44
CA LEU A 52 35.91 -35.87 -51.23
C LEU A 52 36.40 -35.08 -50.01
N GLU A 53 37.41 -34.22 -50.19
CA GLU A 53 37.93 -33.39 -49.09
C GLU A 53 36.90 -32.35 -48.62
N HIS A 54 36.14 -31.77 -49.54
CA HIS A 54 35.02 -30.90 -49.19
C HIS A 54 33.93 -31.66 -48.45
N VAL A 55 33.49 -32.83 -48.92
CA VAL A 55 32.49 -33.65 -48.22
C VAL A 55 32.95 -33.97 -46.79
N ARG A 56 34.22 -34.32 -46.59
CA ARG A 56 34.79 -34.55 -45.25
C ARG A 56 34.75 -33.30 -44.38
N LEU A 57 35.15 -32.15 -44.92
CA LEU A 57 35.13 -30.88 -44.20
C LEU A 57 33.69 -30.50 -43.79
N TRP A 58 32.74 -30.63 -44.71
CA TRP A 58 31.34 -30.31 -44.46
C TRP A 58 30.72 -31.27 -43.45
N ALA A 59 31.00 -32.57 -43.55
CA ALA A 59 30.56 -33.55 -42.56
C ALA A 59 31.12 -33.24 -41.16
N ALA A 60 32.41 -32.87 -41.06
CA ALA A 60 33.02 -32.49 -39.79
C ALA A 60 32.40 -31.21 -39.21
N ARG A 61 32.15 -30.19 -40.04
CA ARG A 61 31.48 -28.95 -39.62
C ARG A 61 30.04 -29.20 -39.19
N TRP A 62 29.32 -30.05 -39.92
CA TRP A 62 27.96 -30.43 -39.60
C TRP A 62 27.90 -31.15 -38.24
N ALA A 63 28.76 -32.16 -38.03
CA ALA A 63 28.83 -32.87 -36.76
C ALA A 63 29.16 -31.93 -35.58
N ALA A 64 30.12 -31.02 -35.77
CA ALA A 64 30.44 -30.01 -34.76
C ALA A 64 29.26 -29.06 -34.48
N SER A 65 28.54 -28.64 -35.51
CA SER A 65 27.33 -27.81 -35.38
C SER A 65 26.20 -28.55 -34.66
N GLU A 66 26.03 -29.85 -34.91
CA GLU A 66 25.01 -30.68 -34.28
C GLU A 66 25.31 -30.87 -32.79
N THR A 67 26.58 -31.14 -32.44
CA THR A 67 27.01 -31.20 -31.03
C THR A 67 26.81 -29.86 -30.32
N ALA A 68 27.26 -28.75 -30.92
CA ALA A 68 27.08 -27.42 -30.32
C ALA A 68 25.60 -27.04 -30.17
N HIS A 69 24.75 -27.43 -31.13
CA HIS A 69 23.31 -27.20 -31.03
C HIS A 69 22.68 -28.04 -29.92
N ALA A 70 23.07 -29.32 -29.79
CA ALA A 70 22.58 -30.17 -28.72
C ALA A 70 22.99 -29.64 -27.33
N GLU A 71 24.23 -29.19 -27.16
CA GLU A 71 24.71 -28.55 -25.92
C GLU A 71 23.92 -27.27 -25.62
N TYR A 72 23.71 -26.41 -26.61
CA TYR A 72 22.92 -25.19 -26.47
C TYR A 72 21.47 -25.48 -26.03
N MET A 73 20.84 -26.51 -26.60
CA MET A 73 19.48 -26.91 -26.23
C MET A 73 19.42 -27.41 -24.77
N ILE A 74 20.40 -28.23 -24.34
CA ILE A 74 20.50 -28.71 -22.96
C ILE A 74 20.67 -27.53 -21.99
N GLU A 75 21.56 -26.58 -22.29
CA GLU A 75 21.78 -25.41 -21.45
C GLU A 75 20.53 -24.52 -21.38
N THR A 76 19.86 -24.30 -22.51
CA THR A 76 18.65 -23.50 -22.58
C THR A 76 17.51 -24.15 -21.79
N ASP A 77 17.31 -25.46 -21.92
CA ASP A 77 16.29 -26.19 -21.16
C ASP A 77 16.56 -26.12 -19.65
N ALA A 78 17.82 -26.27 -19.24
CA ALA A 78 18.21 -26.12 -17.83
C ALA A 78 17.92 -24.71 -17.29
N LEU A 79 18.19 -23.67 -18.09
CA LEU A 79 17.87 -22.30 -17.74
C LEU A 79 16.36 -22.05 -17.63
N LEU A 80 15.56 -22.60 -18.55
CA LEU A 80 14.10 -22.48 -18.50
C LEU A 80 13.52 -23.13 -17.24
N VAL A 81 13.97 -24.34 -16.90
CA VAL A 81 13.57 -25.02 -15.66
C VAL A 81 13.95 -24.20 -14.42
N ALA A 82 15.16 -23.64 -14.38
CA ALA A 82 15.57 -22.77 -13.28
C ALA A 82 14.68 -21.52 -13.16
N ARG A 83 14.32 -20.90 -14.28
CA ARG A 83 13.43 -19.73 -14.30
C ARG A 83 12.00 -20.05 -13.90
N ASP A 84 11.47 -21.20 -14.29
CA ASP A 84 10.13 -21.62 -13.87
C ASP A 84 10.07 -21.89 -12.36
N ASN A 85 11.14 -22.43 -11.78
CA ASN A 85 11.27 -22.59 -10.33
C ASN A 85 11.29 -21.22 -9.62
N ASP A 86 12.10 -20.27 -10.11
CA ASP A 86 12.15 -18.90 -9.56
C ASP A 86 10.77 -18.21 -9.63
N LEU A 87 10.09 -18.32 -10.78
CA LEU A 87 8.76 -17.73 -10.98
C LEU A 87 7.72 -18.35 -10.05
N THR A 88 7.79 -19.66 -9.83
CA THR A 88 6.89 -20.34 -8.89
C THR A 88 7.13 -19.86 -7.47
N ALA A 89 8.39 -19.82 -7.03
CA ALA A 89 8.75 -19.31 -5.71
C ALA A 89 8.32 -17.84 -5.50
N LEU A 90 8.48 -16.97 -6.51
CA LEU A 90 8.03 -15.59 -6.45
C LEU A 90 6.50 -15.47 -6.39
N ARG A 91 5.78 -16.31 -7.16
CA ARG A 91 4.31 -16.35 -7.10
C ARG A 91 3.81 -16.80 -5.73
N ASP A 92 4.47 -17.78 -5.12
CA ASP A 92 4.15 -18.26 -3.79
C ASP A 92 4.39 -17.16 -2.74
N GLN A 93 5.54 -16.47 -2.79
CA GLN A 93 5.82 -15.32 -1.92
C GLN A 93 4.80 -14.19 -2.09
N VAL A 94 4.42 -13.88 -3.33
CA VAL A 94 3.37 -12.88 -3.60
C VAL A 94 2.03 -13.35 -3.03
N GLY A 95 1.71 -14.64 -3.14
CA GLY A 95 0.52 -15.26 -2.54
C GLY A 95 0.51 -15.13 -1.01
N GLU A 96 1.63 -15.48 -0.36
CA GLU A 96 1.80 -15.36 1.09
C GLU A 96 1.68 -13.91 1.56
N LEU A 97 2.40 -12.98 0.92
CA LEU A 97 2.32 -11.55 1.25
C LEU A 97 0.90 -11.01 1.02
N SER A 98 0.25 -11.40 -0.08
CA SER A 98 -1.13 -11.00 -0.36
C SER A 98 -2.09 -11.55 0.69
N ALA A 99 -1.87 -12.77 1.19
CA ALA A 99 -2.67 -13.36 2.25
C ALA A 99 -2.44 -12.67 3.60
N VAL A 100 -1.20 -12.28 3.93
CA VAL A 100 -0.89 -11.50 5.13
C VAL A 100 -1.55 -10.12 5.07
N VAL A 101 -1.44 -9.44 3.92
CA VAL A 101 -2.08 -8.14 3.68
C VAL A 101 -3.61 -8.30 3.75
N ALA A 102 -4.21 -9.25 3.02
CA ALA A 102 -5.64 -9.50 3.09
C ALA A 102 -6.08 -9.83 4.52
N GLY A 103 -5.32 -10.64 5.26
CA GLY A 103 -5.56 -10.97 6.67
C GLY A 103 -5.55 -9.75 7.58
N GLN A 104 -4.59 -8.83 7.40
CA GLN A 104 -4.46 -7.60 8.17
C GLN A 104 -5.49 -6.52 7.79
N PHE A 105 -5.97 -6.53 6.55
CA PHE A 105 -6.97 -5.58 6.03
C PHE A 105 -8.35 -6.21 5.79
N THR A 106 -8.64 -7.40 6.34
CA THR A 106 -9.99 -8.01 6.28
C THR A 106 -11.02 -7.18 7.02
N ALA A 107 -10.59 -6.36 7.98
CA ALA A 107 -11.27 -5.11 8.28
C ALA A 107 -10.84 -4.11 7.21
N GLY A 108 -11.60 -4.02 6.11
CA GLY A 108 -11.29 -3.10 5.01
C GLY A 108 -11.08 -1.66 5.48
N ILE A 109 -10.74 -0.74 4.57
CA ILE A 109 -10.65 0.69 4.90
C ILE A 109 -11.92 1.19 5.63
N ASP A 110 -13.07 0.56 5.40
CA ASP A 110 -14.32 0.77 6.13
C ASP A 110 -14.31 0.28 7.59
N GLY A 111 -13.58 -0.79 7.91
CA GLY A 111 -13.37 -1.28 9.28
C GLY A 111 -12.50 -0.33 10.11
N VAL A 112 -11.38 0.15 9.55
CA VAL A 112 -10.53 1.15 10.22
C VAL A 112 -11.26 2.49 10.34
N ARG A 113 -11.96 2.93 9.29
CA ARG A 113 -12.81 4.13 9.32
C ARG A 113 -13.94 4.00 10.34
N GLY A 114 -14.60 2.85 10.40
CA GLY A 114 -15.66 2.56 11.37
C GLY A 114 -15.15 2.57 12.81
N LEU A 115 -13.97 2.00 13.07
CA LEU A 115 -13.32 2.06 14.38
C LEU A 115 -12.95 3.48 14.79
N LEU A 116 -12.34 4.25 13.88
CA LEU A 116 -11.97 5.65 14.14
C LEU A 116 -13.19 6.56 14.33
N GLN A 117 -14.24 6.37 13.52
CA GLN A 117 -15.51 7.08 13.69
C GLN A 117 -16.15 6.73 15.04
N ASN A 118 -16.15 5.46 15.43
CA ASN A 118 -16.69 5.02 16.71
C ASN A 118 -15.92 5.60 17.90
N ASP A 119 -14.59 5.67 17.83
CA ASP A 119 -13.78 6.26 18.88
C ASP A 119 -13.95 7.78 18.99
N LEU A 120 -14.06 8.49 17.86
CA LEU A 120 -14.36 9.92 17.86
C LEU A 120 -15.75 10.19 18.45
N VAL A 121 -16.76 9.40 18.07
CA VAL A 121 -18.11 9.51 18.63
C VAL A 121 -18.10 9.23 20.13
N LYS A 122 -17.46 8.13 20.58
CA LYS A 122 -17.34 7.81 22.02
C LYS A 122 -16.65 8.91 22.83
N ARG A 123 -15.61 9.54 22.28
CA ARG A 123 -14.93 10.67 22.94
C ARG A 123 -15.83 11.89 23.02
N ALA A 124 -16.55 12.21 21.94
CA ALA A 124 -17.49 13.33 21.90
C ALA A 124 -18.66 13.12 22.88
N GLU A 125 -19.22 11.92 22.93
CA GLU A 125 -20.27 11.53 23.88
C GLU A 125 -19.79 11.64 25.32
N ARG A 126 -18.60 11.13 25.63
CA ARG A 126 -18.00 11.24 26.96
C ARG A 126 -17.79 12.70 27.38
N ASN A 127 -17.27 13.54 26.48
CA ASN A 127 -17.07 14.96 26.77
C ASN A 127 -18.39 15.69 27.01
N THR A 128 -19.42 15.37 26.21
CA THR A 128 -20.77 15.92 26.38
C THR A 128 -21.38 15.48 27.71
N GLU A 129 -21.20 14.20 28.08
CA GLU A 129 -21.66 13.69 29.36
C GLU A 129 -20.97 14.40 30.52
N LEU A 130 -19.64 14.55 30.48
CA LEU A 130 -18.89 15.26 31.52
C LEU A 130 -19.33 16.73 31.64
N ALA A 131 -19.55 17.42 30.52
CA ALA A 131 -20.07 18.78 30.52
C ALA A 131 -21.47 18.86 31.15
N HIS A 132 -22.36 17.92 30.83
CA HIS A 132 -23.67 17.83 31.49
C HIS A 132 -23.56 17.59 32.99
N ARG A 133 -22.63 16.73 33.44
CA ARG A 133 -22.38 16.51 34.88
C ARG A 133 -21.90 17.78 35.58
N GLN A 134 -21.03 18.56 34.95
CA GLN A 134 -20.56 19.84 35.49
C GLN A 134 -21.69 20.88 35.56
N PHE A 135 -22.53 20.95 34.53
CA PHE A 135 -23.71 21.80 34.54
C PHE A 135 -24.68 21.41 35.64
N ASP A 136 -25.00 20.12 35.79
CA ASP A 136 -25.85 19.60 36.87
C ASP A 136 -25.30 20.00 38.25
N TRP A 137 -23.99 19.85 38.45
CA TRP A 137 -23.33 20.24 39.70
C TRP A 137 -23.47 21.73 40.00
N ALA A 138 -23.26 22.59 39.00
CA ALA A 138 -23.40 24.03 39.15
C ALA A 138 -24.85 24.44 39.48
N MET A 139 -25.83 23.89 38.74
CA MET A 139 -27.25 24.18 38.96
C MET A 139 -27.73 23.67 40.32
N ALA A 140 -27.28 22.51 40.76
CA ALA A 140 -27.54 22.00 42.11
C ALA A 140 -26.97 22.94 43.20
N GLY A 141 -25.79 23.52 42.97
CA GLY A 141 -25.20 24.53 43.86
C GLY A 141 -26.06 25.80 43.95
N ILE A 142 -26.48 26.33 42.80
CA ILE A 142 -27.36 27.52 42.74
C ILE A 142 -28.70 27.23 43.41
N TRP A 143 -29.30 26.06 43.15
CA TRP A 143 -30.53 25.62 43.81
C TRP A 143 -30.39 25.66 45.33
N ARG A 144 -29.30 25.10 45.87
CA ARG A 144 -29.06 25.05 47.32
C ARG A 144 -28.89 26.45 47.91
N ILE A 145 -28.20 27.35 47.23
CA ILE A 145 -28.10 28.76 47.65
C ILE A 145 -29.48 29.39 47.70
N GLN A 146 -30.30 29.23 46.66
CA GLN A 146 -31.66 29.78 46.62
C GLN A 146 -32.55 29.21 47.74
N ALA A 147 -32.47 27.89 47.97
CA ALA A 147 -33.24 27.20 49.00
C ALA A 147 -32.90 27.72 50.41
N LEU A 148 -31.61 27.88 50.72
CA LEU A 148 -31.13 28.40 52.01
C LEU A 148 -31.38 29.89 52.18
N HIS A 149 -31.40 30.65 51.08
CA HIS A 149 -31.59 32.09 51.09
C HIS A 149 -33.06 32.49 51.29
N HIS A 150 -34.01 31.56 51.11
CA HIS A 150 -35.46 31.80 51.21
C HIS A 150 -35.92 33.00 50.37
N ASP A 151 -35.54 32.99 49.10
CA ASP A 151 -35.80 34.08 48.16
C ASP A 151 -37.27 34.08 47.69
N SER A 152 -38.16 34.59 48.54
CA SER A 152 -39.58 34.78 48.24
C SER A 152 -39.88 36.26 48.00
N ALA A 153 -40.73 36.55 47.00
CA ALA A 153 -41.16 37.91 46.69
C ALA A 153 -41.91 38.59 47.85
N THR A 154 -42.48 37.80 48.78
CA THR A 154 -43.32 38.29 49.88
C THR A 154 -42.66 38.20 51.26
N GLN A 155 -41.45 37.61 51.34
CA GLN A 155 -40.75 37.45 52.62
C GLN A 155 -39.34 38.06 52.57
N LYS A 156 -38.80 38.33 53.76
CA LYS A 156 -37.38 38.70 53.87
C LYS A 156 -36.54 37.46 53.67
N CYS A 157 -35.47 37.59 52.91
CA CYS A 157 -34.46 36.58 52.73
C CYS A 157 -33.74 36.31 54.06
N SER A 158 -32.96 35.23 54.11
CA SER A 158 -32.13 34.88 55.29
C SER A 158 -31.13 35.98 55.69
N CYS A 159 -30.75 36.86 54.75
CA CYS A 159 -29.92 38.05 54.98
C CYS A 159 -30.69 39.27 55.53
N GLY A 160 -32.00 39.15 55.78
CA GLY A 160 -32.87 40.19 56.34
C GLY A 160 -33.41 41.23 55.35
N ARG A 161 -33.04 41.13 54.07
CA ARG A 161 -33.47 42.02 52.98
C ARG A 161 -34.58 41.41 52.13
N THR A 162 -35.27 42.22 51.34
CA THR A 162 -36.25 41.72 50.34
C THR A 162 -35.54 41.36 49.04
N ALA A 163 -36.11 40.46 48.24
CA ALA A 163 -35.52 39.99 46.98
C ALA A 163 -35.06 41.10 46.03
N GLY A 164 -35.76 42.25 46.00
CA GLY A 164 -35.39 43.40 45.16
C GLY A 164 -34.23 44.26 45.68
N SER A 165 -33.77 44.05 46.92
CA SER A 165 -32.68 44.80 47.56
C SER A 165 -31.52 43.92 48.04
N CYS A 166 -31.58 42.62 47.74
CA CYS A 166 -30.58 41.63 48.09
C CYS A 166 -29.63 41.39 46.92
N ALA A 167 -28.32 41.46 47.19
CA ALA A 167 -27.30 41.28 46.16
C ALA A 167 -27.21 39.82 45.70
N GLU A 168 -27.43 38.87 46.61
CA GLU A 168 -27.48 37.44 46.34
C GLU A 168 -28.66 37.07 45.44
N SER A 169 -29.86 37.61 45.73
CA SER A 169 -31.04 37.47 44.86
C SER A 169 -30.80 38.09 43.48
N ALA A 170 -30.18 39.27 43.40
CA ALA A 170 -29.85 39.93 42.14
C ALA A 170 -28.83 39.14 41.30
N ALA A 171 -27.85 38.50 41.94
CA ALA A 171 -26.85 37.67 41.26
C ALA A 171 -27.45 36.38 40.66
N ILE A 172 -28.48 35.81 41.30
CA ILE A 172 -29.14 34.59 40.83
C ILE A 172 -30.24 34.89 39.80
N ASP A 173 -30.81 36.10 39.81
CA ASP A 173 -31.97 36.47 38.98
C ASP A 173 -31.83 36.10 37.48
N PRO A 174 -30.70 36.37 36.80
CA PRO A 174 -30.53 35.98 35.40
C PRO A 174 -30.57 34.47 35.13
N LEU A 175 -30.26 33.66 36.16
CA LEU A 175 -30.20 32.20 36.08
C LEU A 175 -31.49 31.53 36.54
N ARG A 176 -32.45 32.26 37.13
CA ARG A 176 -33.69 31.69 37.71
C ARG A 176 -34.50 30.88 36.71
N GLN A 177 -34.63 31.36 35.47
CA GLN A 177 -35.41 30.64 34.47
C GLN A 177 -34.71 29.32 34.08
N ALA A 178 -33.40 29.37 33.81
CA ALA A 178 -32.60 28.19 33.51
C ALA A 178 -32.62 27.18 34.66
N LEU A 179 -32.62 27.65 35.91
CA LEU A 179 -32.73 26.82 37.11
C LEU A 179 -34.08 26.12 37.21
N ARG A 180 -35.19 26.83 37.00
CA ARG A 180 -36.53 26.23 36.99
C ARG A 180 -36.67 25.18 35.88
N ASP A 181 -36.15 25.46 34.70
CA ASP A 181 -36.21 24.53 33.57
C ASP A 181 -35.35 23.29 33.81
N TRP A 182 -34.15 23.47 34.38
CA TRP A 182 -33.29 22.38 34.82
C TRP A 182 -33.94 21.52 35.92
N GLU A 183 -34.54 22.15 36.93
CA GLU A 183 -35.21 21.44 38.05
C GLU A 183 -36.39 20.62 37.52
N LYS A 184 -37.26 21.22 36.69
CA LYS A 184 -38.39 20.54 36.05
C LYS A 184 -37.94 19.34 35.22
N LYS A 185 -36.89 19.50 34.40
CA LYS A 185 -36.32 18.41 33.61
C LYS A 185 -35.83 17.27 34.51
N ASN A 186 -35.11 17.59 35.58
CA ASN A 186 -34.52 16.58 36.45
C ASN A 186 -35.57 15.88 37.35
N LEU A 187 -36.66 16.55 37.71
CA LEU A 187 -37.81 15.93 38.35
C LEU A 187 -38.48 14.90 37.43
N ALA A 188 -38.60 15.17 36.14
CA ALA A 188 -39.13 14.19 35.19
C ALA A 188 -38.18 12.99 35.01
N LEU A 189 -36.86 13.22 35.01
CA LEU A 189 -35.86 12.15 34.98
C LEU A 189 -35.93 11.27 36.24
N LEU A 190 -36.08 11.91 37.41
CA LEU A 190 -36.27 11.23 38.70
C LEU A 190 -37.49 10.30 38.66
N GLN A 191 -38.63 10.80 38.18
CA GLN A 191 -39.89 10.04 38.07
C GLN A 191 -39.78 8.84 37.13
N THR A 192 -38.95 8.94 36.09
CA THR A 192 -38.72 7.88 35.11
C THR A 192 -37.56 6.94 35.49
N GLY A 193 -36.98 7.10 36.68
CA GLY A 193 -35.87 6.28 37.17
C GLY A 193 -34.56 6.48 36.38
N ARG A 194 -34.42 7.59 35.65
CA ARG A 194 -33.20 7.92 34.91
C ARG A 194 -32.26 8.76 35.78
N ARG A 195 -30.97 8.79 35.40
CA ARG A 195 -29.99 9.69 36.04
C ARG A 195 -30.51 11.13 36.01
N HIS A 196 -30.54 11.77 37.17
CA HIS A 196 -30.88 13.17 37.36
C HIS A 196 -29.74 13.91 38.08
N GLY A 197 -29.74 15.23 37.98
CA GLY A 197 -28.80 16.14 38.64
C GLY A 197 -29.31 16.75 39.95
N LEU A 198 -30.53 16.41 40.42
CA LEU A 198 -31.06 16.95 41.68
C LEU A 198 -30.13 16.60 42.85
N PRO A 199 -29.82 17.58 43.73
CA PRO A 199 -29.02 17.31 44.90
C PRO A 199 -29.77 16.46 45.93
N ASP A 200 -29.01 15.78 46.79
CA ASP A 200 -29.51 14.79 47.74
C ASP A 200 -30.50 15.32 48.79
N ASP A 201 -30.41 16.60 49.12
CA ASP A 201 -31.28 17.33 50.05
C ASP A 201 -32.51 17.93 49.36
N HIS A 202 -32.64 17.74 48.04
CA HIS A 202 -33.82 18.17 47.32
C HIS A 202 -35.07 17.39 47.81
N PRO A 203 -36.20 18.05 48.11
CA PRO A 203 -37.39 17.40 48.66
C PRO A 203 -37.86 16.17 47.86
N ALA A 204 -37.86 16.27 46.54
CA ALA A 204 -38.22 15.14 45.67
C ALA A 204 -37.21 13.98 45.71
N ALA A 205 -35.91 14.26 45.83
CA ALA A 205 -34.87 13.23 45.94
C ALA A 205 -34.94 12.51 47.29
N LEU A 206 -35.19 13.26 48.39
CA LEU A 206 -35.44 12.71 49.73
C LEU A 206 -36.67 11.82 49.76
N ALA A 207 -37.78 12.25 49.14
CA ALA A 207 -39.02 11.49 49.09
C ALA A 207 -38.89 10.14 48.37
N GLN A 208 -37.96 10.02 47.41
CA GLN A 208 -37.69 8.76 46.71
C GLN A 208 -36.80 7.80 47.51
N ARG A 209 -35.89 8.29 48.36
CA ARG A 209 -35.05 7.44 49.23
C ARG A 209 -35.81 6.73 50.35
N ILE A 210 -36.95 7.31 50.76
CA ILE A 210 -37.77 6.81 51.87
C ILE A 210 -38.75 5.72 51.37
N ARG A 211 -38.89 5.54 50.05
CA ARG A 211 -39.67 4.46 49.42
C ARG A 211 -38.77 3.28 49.06
#